data_AF-A0A0F2PVH0-F1
#
_entry.id   AF-A0A0F2PVH0-F1
#
_cell.length_a   1.000
_cell.length_b   1.000
_cell.length_c   1.000
_cell.angle_alpha   90.00
_cell.angle_beta   90.00
_cell.angle_gamma   90.00
#
_symmetry.space_group_name_H-M   'P 1'
#
loop_
_entity.id
_entity.type
_entity.pdbx_description
1 polymer ?
#
loop_
_entity_poly.entity_id
_entity_poly.type
_entity_poly.pdbx_seq_one_letter_code
_entity_poly.pdbx_strand_id
1 'polypeptide(L)'
;MSETNRPASPPVRHIVFDIGKVLVHYDPNIPFSRLIPDETERDEFFATVCTHEWNLEQDRGRSWAEAEALLIADYPDKADLIRAFRTHWHEMVSHAYDGSVDIMLDLIQQGRDVTMLTNFAADTFKEAREKFPFLKVPRGVTVSGEIGLIKPDRAIYETHARSFDLEPAASLFIDDSQKNVDGAIAAGWQSVLFTDPETLRADLTRLGSF
;
A
#
# COMPACT_ATOMS: atom_id res chain seq x y z
N MET A 1 -11.57 35.40 -20.71
CA MET A 1 -11.20 34.51 -19.59
C MET A 1 -10.48 33.34 -20.22
N SER A 2 -9.16 33.25 -20.03
CA SER A 2 -8.30 32.31 -20.74
C SER A 2 -8.46 30.91 -20.13
N GLU A 3 -9.03 29.98 -20.90
CA GLU A 3 -8.84 28.55 -20.68
C GLU A 3 -7.34 28.27 -20.81
N THR A 4 -6.68 28.04 -19.67
CA THR A 4 -5.30 27.58 -19.64
C THR A 4 -5.24 26.21 -20.29
N ASN A 5 -4.75 26.17 -21.52
CA ASN A 5 -4.34 24.97 -22.23
C ASN A 5 -3.24 24.28 -21.42
N ARG A 6 -3.61 23.41 -20.46
CA ARG A 6 -2.63 22.51 -19.83
C ARG A 6 -2.11 21.60 -20.94
N PRO A 7 -0.79 21.50 -21.15
CA PRO A 7 -0.27 20.51 -22.08
C PRO A 7 -0.78 19.13 -21.65
N ALA A 8 -1.20 18.32 -22.63
CA ALA A 8 -1.60 16.94 -22.37
C ALA A 8 -0.45 16.22 -21.64
N SER A 9 -0.79 15.47 -20.59
CA SER A 9 0.19 14.66 -19.86
C SER A 9 0.96 13.76 -20.84
N PRO A 10 2.28 13.55 -20.66
CA PRO A 10 3.03 12.70 -21.56
C PRO A 10 2.52 11.25 -21.48
N PRO A 11 2.77 10.43 -22.51
CA PRO A 11 2.44 9.02 -22.47
C PRO A 11 3.05 8.33 -21.24
N VAL A 12 2.28 7.43 -20.61
CA VAL A 12 2.76 6.64 -19.47
C VAL A 12 3.88 5.72 -19.94
N ARG A 13 5.01 5.75 -19.22
CA ARG A 13 6.17 4.87 -19.44
C ARG A 13 6.44 3.97 -18.24
N HIS A 14 6.15 4.45 -17.04
CA HIS A 14 6.37 3.72 -15.79
C HIS A 14 5.04 3.49 -15.09
N ILE A 15 4.81 2.28 -14.60
CA ILE A 15 3.61 1.90 -13.88
C ILE A 15 4.02 1.50 -12.47
N VAL A 16 3.37 2.09 -11.47
CA VAL A 16 3.68 1.91 -10.06
C VAL A 16 2.43 1.42 -9.34
N PHE A 17 2.48 0.22 -8.79
CA PHE A 17 1.37 -0.35 -8.02
C PHE A 17 1.58 -0.13 -6.52
N ASP A 18 0.53 0.26 -5.80
CA ASP A 18 0.43 -0.06 -4.38
C ASP A 18 0.18 -1.57 -4.18
N ILE A 19 0.36 -2.04 -2.95
CA ILE A 19 0.26 -3.45 -2.58
C ILE A 19 -1.00 -3.71 -1.76
N GLY A 20 -1.17 -3.03 -0.62
CA GLY A 20 -2.32 -3.24 0.26
C GLY A 20 -3.61 -2.82 -0.45
N LYS A 21 -4.64 -3.67 -0.40
CA LYS A 21 -5.96 -3.47 -1.04
C LYS A 21 -5.96 -3.28 -2.57
N VAL A 22 -4.78 -3.25 -3.21
CA VAL A 22 -4.62 -3.26 -4.67
C VAL A 22 -4.20 -4.64 -5.18
N LEU A 23 -3.14 -5.23 -4.60
CA LEU A 23 -2.60 -6.53 -5.01
C LEU A 23 -2.89 -7.62 -3.97
N VAL A 24 -2.84 -7.27 -2.68
CA VAL A 24 -3.11 -8.19 -1.57
C VAL A 24 -4.18 -7.62 -0.66
N HIS A 25 -5.02 -8.50 -0.14
CA HIS A 25 -6.01 -8.12 0.86
C HIS A 25 -5.33 -7.67 2.16
N TYR A 26 -6.02 -6.82 2.92
CA TYR A 26 -5.63 -6.46 4.28
C TYR A 26 -6.87 -6.14 5.11
N ASP A 27 -7.13 -6.95 6.14
CA ASP A 27 -8.19 -6.72 7.11
C ASP A 27 -7.83 -7.25 8.50
N PRO A 28 -7.61 -6.38 9.51
CA PRO A 28 -7.33 -6.80 10.87
C PRO A 28 -8.52 -7.51 11.54
N ASN A 29 -9.75 -7.35 11.05
CA ASN A 29 -10.91 -8.05 11.61
C ASN A 29 -10.84 -9.57 11.41
N ILE A 30 -10.08 -10.07 10.43
CA ILE A 30 -10.01 -11.52 10.14
C ILE A 30 -9.61 -12.32 11.40
N PRO A 31 -8.43 -12.11 11.99
CA PRO A 31 -8.09 -12.80 13.24
C PRO A 31 -8.87 -12.28 14.44
N PHE A 32 -9.18 -10.97 14.49
CA PHE A 32 -9.81 -10.36 15.66
C PHE A 32 -11.29 -10.71 15.83
N SER A 33 -12.00 -11.10 14.77
CA SER A 33 -13.37 -11.62 14.89
C SER A 33 -13.46 -12.89 15.76
N ARG A 34 -12.37 -13.66 15.85
CA ARG A 34 -12.24 -14.81 16.74
C ARG A 34 -11.74 -14.43 18.13
N LEU A 35 -10.85 -13.44 18.22
CA LEU A 35 -10.23 -13.00 19.49
C LEU A 35 -11.15 -12.08 20.31
N ILE A 36 -11.93 -11.25 19.63
CA ILE A 36 -12.94 -10.34 20.17
C ILE A 36 -14.23 -10.58 19.35
N PRO A 37 -15.05 -11.58 19.75
CA PRO A 37 -16.24 -11.96 18.97
C PRO A 37 -17.31 -10.89 18.88
N ASP A 38 -17.45 -10.08 19.94
CA ASP A 38 -18.37 -8.94 19.92
C ASP A 38 -17.84 -7.84 18.97
N GLU A 39 -18.66 -7.47 17.99
CA GLU A 39 -18.28 -6.48 16.97
C GLU A 39 -18.11 -5.08 17.56
N THR A 40 -18.94 -4.70 18.53
CA THR A 40 -18.84 -3.37 19.16
C THR A 40 -17.58 -3.27 20.01
N GLU A 41 -17.23 -4.29 20.79
CA GLU A 41 -15.98 -4.34 21.55
C GLU A 41 -14.75 -4.34 20.62
N ARG A 42 -14.82 -5.05 19.49
CA ARG A 42 -13.73 -5.10 18.51
C ARG A 42 -13.52 -3.76 17.80
N ASP A 43 -14.61 -3.10 17.40
CA ASP A 43 -14.56 -1.75 16.83
C ASP A 43 -13.99 -0.75 17.83
N GLU A 44 -14.39 -0.82 19.10
CA GLU A 44 -13.83 0.01 20.17
C GLU A 44 -12.34 -0.28 20.37
N PHE A 45 -11.91 -1.54 20.33
CA PHE A 45 -10.51 -1.93 20.44
C PHE A 45 -9.65 -1.33 19.32
N PHE A 46 -10.12 -1.35 18.07
CA PHE A 46 -9.43 -0.70 16.95
C PHE A 46 -9.58 0.82 16.94
N ALA A 47 -10.58 1.39 17.62
CA ALA A 47 -10.73 2.83 17.74
C ALA A 47 -9.87 3.43 18.86
N THR A 48 -9.51 2.66 19.88
CA THR A 48 -8.91 3.18 21.12
C THR A 48 -7.57 2.57 21.51
N VAL A 49 -7.30 1.31 21.15
CA VAL A 49 -6.08 0.58 21.55
C VAL A 49 -5.16 0.37 20.35
N CYS A 50 -5.47 -0.59 19.47
CA CYS A 50 -4.70 -0.84 18.25
C CYS A 50 -5.22 0.01 17.10
N THR A 51 -5.06 1.33 17.23
CA THR A 51 -5.58 2.29 16.25
C THR A 51 -4.90 2.22 14.89
N HIS A 52 -5.57 2.74 13.87
CA HIS A 52 -4.98 2.89 12.55
C HIS A 52 -3.70 3.73 12.60
N GLU A 53 -3.73 4.86 13.33
CA GLU A 53 -2.58 5.75 13.53
C GLU A 53 -1.44 5.03 14.25
N TRP A 54 -1.74 4.20 15.25
CA TRP A 54 -0.73 3.36 15.89
C TRP A 54 -0.10 2.40 14.89
N ASN A 55 -0.91 1.66 14.12
CA ASN A 55 -0.39 0.72 13.11
C ASN A 55 0.46 1.42 12.03
N LEU A 56 0.08 2.63 11.63
CA LEU A 56 0.79 3.43 10.62
C LEU A 56 2.24 3.73 11.02
N GLU A 57 2.55 3.79 12.32
CA GLU A 57 3.91 4.03 12.79
C GLU A 57 4.86 2.85 12.49
N GLN A 58 4.35 1.63 12.34
CA GLN A 58 5.15 0.51 11.84
C GLN A 58 5.57 0.73 10.39
N ASP A 59 4.67 1.30 9.59
CA ASP A 59 4.96 1.71 8.20
C ASP A 59 5.92 2.91 8.15
N ARG A 60 6.09 3.66 9.26
CA ARG A 60 7.14 4.67 9.44
C ARG A 60 8.44 4.12 10.04
N GLY A 61 8.52 2.81 10.29
CA GLY A 61 9.73 2.13 10.75
C GLY A 61 9.81 1.86 12.26
N ARG A 62 8.75 2.12 13.04
CA ARG A 62 8.70 1.74 14.45
C ARG A 62 8.67 0.22 14.59
N SER A 63 9.50 -0.35 15.47
CA SER A 63 9.54 -1.79 15.69
C SER A 63 8.27 -2.30 16.40
N TRP A 64 7.90 -3.56 16.17
CA TRP A 64 6.77 -4.17 16.89
C TRP A 64 7.00 -4.30 18.39
N ALA A 65 8.24 -4.54 18.82
CA ALA A 65 8.58 -4.59 20.24
C ALA A 65 8.29 -3.24 20.94
N GLU A 66 8.64 -2.13 20.29
CA GLU A 66 8.29 -0.79 20.81
C GLU A 66 6.79 -0.53 20.72
N ALA A 67 6.14 -0.93 19.63
CA ALA A 67 4.69 -0.76 19.44
C ALA A 67 3.87 -1.43 20.54
N GLU A 68 4.21 -2.69 20.83
CA GLU A 68 3.59 -3.51 21.88
C GLU A 68 3.87 -2.91 23.26
N ALA A 69 5.12 -2.57 23.56
CA ALA A 69 5.50 -2.01 24.86
C ALA A 69 4.73 -0.72 25.18
N LEU A 70 4.54 0.16 24.19
CA LEU A 70 3.78 1.41 24.35
C LEU A 70 2.33 1.13 24.78
N LEU A 71 1.59 0.31 24.03
CA LEU A 71 0.19 0.04 24.36
C LEU A 71 0.02 -0.83 25.61
N ILE A 72 0.94 -1.78 25.86
CA ILE A 72 0.85 -2.66 27.04
C ILE A 72 1.07 -1.86 28.34
N ALA A 73 1.85 -0.78 28.30
CA ALA A 73 2.02 0.10 29.45
C ALA A 73 0.70 0.80 29.84
N ASP A 74 -0.09 1.20 28.84
CA ASP A 74 -1.37 1.91 29.05
C ASP A 74 -2.56 0.95 29.22
N TYR A 75 -2.51 -0.24 28.60
CA TYR A 75 -3.57 -1.25 28.57
C TYR A 75 -3.05 -2.65 28.94
N PRO A 76 -2.56 -2.85 30.18
CA PRO A 76 -1.94 -4.12 30.58
C PRO A 76 -2.92 -5.30 30.56
N ASP A 77 -4.21 -5.06 30.72
CA ASP A 77 -5.28 -6.07 30.64
C ASP A 77 -5.57 -6.53 29.20
N LYS A 78 -5.13 -5.77 28.19
CA LYS A 78 -5.27 -6.08 26.76
C LYS A 78 -3.98 -6.60 26.13
N ALA A 79 -2.97 -6.93 26.94
CA ALA A 79 -1.63 -7.25 26.44
C ALA A 79 -1.59 -8.40 25.42
N ASP A 80 -2.40 -9.45 25.61
CA ASP A 80 -2.45 -10.57 24.68
C ASP A 80 -3.09 -10.17 23.34
N LEU A 81 -4.12 -9.30 23.36
CA LEU A 81 -4.75 -8.77 22.16
C LEU A 81 -3.81 -7.81 21.40
N ILE A 82 -3.01 -7.02 22.11
CA ILE A 82 -2.00 -6.15 21.50
C ILE A 82 -0.94 -6.98 20.76
N ARG A 83 -0.37 -8.00 21.42
CA ARG A 83 0.59 -8.93 20.78
C ARG A 83 -0.02 -9.73 19.65
N ALA A 84 -1.32 -10.04 19.75
CA ALA A 84 -2.06 -10.75 18.72
C ALA A 84 -2.07 -10.00 17.38
N PHE A 85 -2.00 -8.67 17.39
CA PHE A 85 -1.96 -7.87 16.16
C PHE A 85 -0.76 -8.25 15.27
N ARG A 86 0.45 -8.29 15.86
CA ARG A 86 1.64 -8.74 15.15
C ARG A 86 1.64 -10.25 14.89
N THR A 87 1.25 -11.03 15.89
CA THR A 87 1.31 -12.50 15.83
C THR A 87 0.42 -13.05 14.70
N HIS A 88 -0.77 -12.48 14.53
CA HIS A 88 -1.75 -12.90 13.53
C HIS A 88 -1.75 -12.04 12.26
N TRP A 89 -0.73 -11.20 12.06
CA TRP A 89 -0.63 -10.33 10.88
C TRP A 89 -0.80 -11.10 9.55
N HIS A 90 -0.24 -12.30 9.46
CA HIS A 90 -0.33 -13.17 8.27
C HIS A 90 -1.77 -13.58 7.91
N GLU A 91 -2.70 -13.60 8.88
CA GLU A 91 -4.14 -13.84 8.66
C GLU A 91 -4.82 -12.59 8.07
N MET A 92 -4.36 -11.39 8.44
CA MET A 92 -4.91 -10.12 7.94
C MET A 92 -4.68 -9.95 6.44
N VAL A 93 -3.53 -10.42 5.94
CA VAL A 93 -3.20 -10.46 4.51
C VAL A 93 -3.66 -11.77 3.86
N SER A 94 -4.96 -12.08 3.94
CA SER A 94 -5.47 -13.43 3.72
C SER A 94 -5.27 -13.98 2.31
N HIS A 95 -5.41 -13.17 1.26
CA HIS A 95 -5.34 -13.58 -0.14
C HIS A 95 -4.80 -12.46 -1.06
N ALA A 96 -4.48 -12.83 -2.29
CA ALA A 96 -4.18 -11.88 -3.36
C ALA A 96 -5.44 -11.56 -4.17
N TYR A 97 -5.48 -10.39 -4.79
CA TYR A 97 -6.52 -10.07 -5.77
C TYR A 97 -6.08 -10.56 -7.15
N ASP A 98 -6.39 -11.81 -7.49
CA ASP A 98 -5.91 -12.48 -8.70
C ASP A 98 -6.07 -11.62 -9.96
N GLY A 99 -7.24 -10.99 -10.15
CA GLY A 99 -7.48 -10.11 -11.32
C GLY A 99 -6.52 -8.91 -11.39
N SER A 100 -6.13 -8.34 -10.25
CA SER A 100 -5.16 -7.23 -10.16
C SER A 100 -3.72 -7.72 -10.38
N VAL A 101 -3.40 -8.89 -9.83
CA VAL A 101 -2.11 -9.56 -10.04
C VAL A 101 -1.92 -9.90 -11.52
N ASP A 102 -2.95 -10.44 -12.18
CA ASP A 102 -2.92 -10.76 -13.61
C ASP A 102 -2.66 -9.51 -14.45
N ILE A 103 -3.29 -8.37 -14.14
CA ILE A 103 -3.01 -7.09 -14.82
C ILE A 103 -1.54 -6.71 -14.68
N MET A 104 -1.00 -6.77 -13.47
CA MET A 104 0.40 -6.41 -13.22
C MET A 104 1.36 -7.34 -13.99
N LEU A 105 1.09 -8.65 -13.98
CA LEU A 105 1.91 -9.64 -14.69
C LEU A 105 1.79 -9.51 -16.21
N ASP A 106 0.59 -9.26 -16.74
CA ASP A 106 0.34 -8.99 -18.17
C ASP A 106 1.18 -7.80 -18.65
N LEU A 107 1.17 -6.68 -17.89
CA LEU A 107 1.95 -5.49 -18.19
C LEU A 107 3.46 -5.80 -18.25
N ILE A 108 3.97 -6.56 -17.28
CA ILE A 108 5.37 -6.98 -17.26
C ILE A 108 5.69 -7.87 -18.46
N GLN A 109 4.82 -8.82 -18.80
CA GLN A 109 5.00 -9.71 -19.95
C GLN A 109 5.02 -8.95 -21.29
N GLN A 110 4.27 -7.86 -21.39
CA GLN A 110 4.27 -6.94 -22.53
C GLN A 110 5.52 -6.04 -22.58
N GLY A 111 6.43 -6.16 -21.61
CA GLY A 111 7.67 -5.37 -21.53
C GLY A 111 7.48 -3.97 -20.97
N ARG A 112 6.37 -3.70 -20.27
CA ARG A 112 6.15 -2.41 -19.58
C ARG A 112 7.04 -2.32 -18.34
N ASP A 113 7.47 -1.11 -18.00
CA ASP A 113 8.23 -0.87 -16.77
C ASP A 113 7.29 -0.80 -15.57
N VAL A 114 7.39 -1.79 -14.69
CA VAL A 114 6.50 -1.94 -13.51
C VAL A 114 7.34 -2.03 -12.24
N THR A 115 6.98 -1.18 -11.27
CA THR A 115 7.54 -1.13 -9.92
C THR A 115 6.41 -1.05 -8.87
N MET A 116 6.75 -1.11 -7.58
CA MET A 116 5.77 -1.00 -6.49
C MET A 116 6.17 0.05 -5.46
N LEU A 117 5.18 0.73 -4.87
CA LEU A 117 5.37 1.72 -3.82
C LEU A 117 4.31 1.55 -2.72
N THR A 118 4.73 1.16 -1.53
CA THR A 118 3.81 0.73 -0.47
C THR A 118 4.09 1.37 0.89
N ASN A 119 3.00 1.66 1.62
CA ASN A 119 3.06 1.85 3.07
C ASN A 119 2.98 0.47 3.71
N PHE A 120 4.11 -0.01 4.24
CA PHE A 120 4.24 -1.36 4.77
C PHE A 120 5.41 -1.44 5.74
N ALA A 121 5.22 -2.11 6.87
CA ALA A 121 6.29 -2.40 7.81
C ALA A 121 7.35 -3.34 7.19
N ALA A 122 8.63 -3.07 7.48
CA ALA A 122 9.74 -3.75 6.82
C ALA A 122 9.80 -5.27 7.10
N ASP A 123 9.44 -5.72 8.29
CA ASP A 123 9.48 -7.13 8.68
C ASP A 123 8.32 -7.92 8.10
N THR A 124 7.11 -7.39 8.19
CA THR A 124 5.91 -8.03 7.64
C THR A 124 5.92 -8.01 6.11
N PHE A 125 6.55 -7.02 5.46
CA PHE A 125 6.75 -7.05 4.01
C PHE A 125 7.63 -8.23 3.57
N LYS A 126 8.66 -8.59 4.35
CA LYS A 126 9.48 -9.78 4.05
C LYS A 126 8.64 -11.05 4.12
N GLU A 127 7.77 -11.16 5.12
CA GLU A 127 6.81 -12.27 5.23
C GLU A 127 5.81 -12.27 4.06
N ALA A 128 5.30 -11.10 3.65
CA ALA A 128 4.41 -10.95 2.50
C ALA A 128 5.05 -11.48 1.22
N ARG A 129 6.34 -11.18 0.98
CA ARG A 129 7.06 -11.65 -0.21
C ARG A 129 7.25 -13.17 -0.24
N GLU A 130 7.35 -13.82 0.91
CA GLU A 130 7.39 -15.29 0.97
C GLU A 130 6.01 -15.90 0.74
N LYS A 131 4.95 -15.27 1.27
CA LYS A 131 3.57 -15.72 1.08
C LYS A 131 3.07 -15.49 -0.36
N PHE A 132 3.48 -14.39 -0.98
CA PHE A 132 3.03 -13.95 -2.31
C PHE A 132 4.23 -13.75 -3.25
N PRO A 133 4.73 -14.82 -3.91
CA PRO A 133 5.93 -14.75 -4.73
C PRO A 133 5.88 -13.76 -5.89
N PHE A 134 4.68 -13.39 -6.38
CA PHE A 134 4.54 -12.37 -7.43
C PHE A 134 5.07 -10.99 -7.02
N LEU A 135 5.14 -10.69 -5.71
CA LEU A 135 5.76 -9.46 -5.20
C LEU A 135 7.27 -9.39 -5.46
N LYS A 136 7.89 -10.46 -5.97
CA LYS A 136 9.30 -10.52 -6.36
C LYS A 136 9.51 -10.28 -7.87
N VAL A 137 8.43 -10.17 -8.66
CA VAL A 137 8.49 -10.12 -10.13
C VAL A 137 8.71 -8.70 -10.70
N PRO A 138 8.07 -7.63 -10.19
CA PRO A 138 8.35 -6.26 -10.65
C PRO A 138 9.82 -5.88 -10.52
N ARG A 139 10.26 -4.89 -11.31
CA ARG A 139 11.67 -4.45 -11.34
C ARG A 139 12.21 -4.04 -9.97
N GLY A 140 11.33 -3.55 -9.10
CA GLY A 140 11.64 -3.32 -7.69
C GLY A 140 10.47 -2.70 -6.93
N VAL A 141 10.71 -2.46 -5.64
CA VAL A 141 9.73 -1.95 -4.70
C VAL A 141 10.38 -0.94 -3.76
N THR A 142 9.64 0.12 -3.41
CA THR A 142 9.94 0.97 -2.26
C THR A 142 8.97 0.65 -1.13
N VAL A 143 9.53 0.31 0.04
CA VAL A 143 8.80 -0.08 1.24
C VAL A 143 8.97 1.03 2.28
N SER A 144 7.87 1.66 2.69
CA SER A 144 7.92 2.81 3.62
C SER A 144 8.69 2.50 4.91
N GLY A 145 8.46 1.33 5.51
CA GLY A 145 9.09 0.94 6.77
C GLY A 145 10.59 0.70 6.67
N GLU A 146 11.12 0.49 5.46
CA GLU A 146 12.57 0.36 5.22
C GLU A 146 13.27 1.72 5.11
N ILE A 147 12.55 2.76 4.67
CA ILE A 147 13.11 4.09 4.38
C ILE A 147 12.62 5.20 5.30
N GLY A 148 11.66 4.93 6.18
CA GLY A 148 11.09 5.89 7.13
C GLY A 148 10.28 7.02 6.48
N LEU A 149 9.82 6.84 5.25
CA LEU A 149 9.00 7.80 4.50
C LEU A 149 7.68 7.13 4.13
N ILE A 150 6.57 7.86 4.16
CA ILE A 150 5.23 7.28 3.95
C ILE A 150 4.43 8.07 2.91
N LYS A 151 3.53 7.40 2.19
CA LYS A 151 2.49 8.07 1.41
C LYS A 151 1.46 8.71 2.36
N PRO A 152 0.94 9.92 2.09
CA PRO A 152 1.08 10.69 0.85
C PRO A 152 2.20 11.75 0.86
N ASP A 153 3.21 11.62 1.73
CA ASP A 153 4.26 12.63 1.83
C ASP A 153 5.08 12.69 0.54
N ARG A 154 5.24 13.89 -0.04
CA ARG A 154 5.94 14.10 -1.33
C ARG A 154 7.30 13.42 -1.42
N ALA A 155 8.03 13.34 -0.30
CA ALA A 155 9.36 12.77 -0.22
C ALA A 155 9.42 11.28 -0.61
N ILE A 156 8.36 10.50 -0.38
CA ILE A 156 8.36 9.07 -0.73
C ILE A 156 8.29 8.87 -2.26
N TYR A 157 7.45 9.64 -2.94
CA TYR A 157 7.32 9.61 -4.40
C TYR A 157 8.63 10.06 -5.06
N GLU A 158 9.22 11.16 -4.59
CA GLU A 158 10.52 11.62 -5.11
C GLU A 158 11.64 10.60 -4.89
N THR A 159 11.64 9.91 -3.75
CA THR A 159 12.61 8.86 -3.44
C THR A 159 12.42 7.64 -4.34
N HIS A 160 11.18 7.21 -4.57
CA HIS A 160 10.88 6.12 -5.50
C HIS A 160 11.32 6.46 -6.92
N ALA A 161 10.94 7.66 -7.43
CA ALA A 161 11.33 8.11 -8.76
C ALA A 161 12.85 8.13 -8.95
N ARG A 162 13.61 8.67 -7.98
CA ARG A 162 15.09 8.66 -8.03
C ARG A 162 15.68 7.26 -7.99
N SER A 163 15.13 6.37 -7.16
CA SER A 163 15.67 5.02 -6.97
C SER A 163 15.52 4.14 -8.21
N PHE A 164 14.48 4.40 -8.99
CA PHE A 164 14.12 3.60 -10.16
C PHE A 164 14.28 4.34 -11.49
N ASP A 165 14.87 5.54 -11.49
CA ASP A 165 15.06 6.40 -12.67
C ASP A 165 13.75 6.67 -13.43
N LEU A 166 12.69 6.99 -12.67
CA LEU A 166 11.38 7.31 -13.25
C LEU A 166 11.29 8.79 -13.60
N GLU A 167 10.69 9.10 -14.75
CA GLU A 167 10.22 10.46 -15.01
C GLU A 167 8.85 10.66 -14.36
N PRO A 168 8.70 11.57 -13.37
CA PRO A 168 7.44 11.76 -12.65
C PRO A 168 6.23 11.95 -13.57
N ALA A 169 6.33 12.85 -14.55
CA ALA A 169 5.23 13.17 -15.45
C ALA A 169 4.76 11.98 -16.32
N ALA A 170 5.65 11.01 -16.58
CA ALA A 170 5.38 9.79 -17.35
C ALA A 170 5.19 8.55 -16.44
N SER A 171 5.02 8.75 -15.14
CA SER A 171 4.75 7.68 -14.16
C SER A 171 3.27 7.66 -13.78
N LEU A 172 2.66 6.47 -13.84
CA LEU A 172 1.28 6.22 -13.42
C LEU A 172 1.28 5.46 -12.10
N PHE A 173 0.70 6.03 -11.06
CA PHE A 173 0.52 5.39 -9.76
C PHE A 173 -0.91 4.88 -9.55
N ILE A 174 -1.04 3.63 -9.12
CA ILE A 174 -2.30 2.93 -8.86
C ILE A 174 -2.40 2.65 -7.36
N ASP A 175 -3.38 3.23 -6.68
CA ASP A 175 -3.53 3.15 -5.22
C ASP A 175 -5.02 3.22 -4.83
N ASP A 176 -5.44 2.53 -3.77
CA ASP A 176 -6.83 2.50 -3.30
C ASP A 176 -7.21 3.71 -2.43
N SER A 177 -6.24 4.51 -2.02
CA SER A 177 -6.43 5.69 -1.17
C SER A 177 -6.38 6.99 -1.97
N GLN A 178 -7.48 7.73 -1.96
CA GLN A 178 -7.55 9.05 -2.60
C GLN A 178 -6.46 10.01 -2.10
N LYS A 179 -6.09 9.94 -0.82
CA LYS A 179 -5.01 10.78 -0.26
C LYS A 179 -3.67 10.48 -0.92
N ASN A 180 -3.38 9.21 -1.20
CA ASN A 180 -2.15 8.79 -1.87
C ASN A 180 -2.16 9.19 -3.35
N VAL A 181 -3.30 9.01 -4.03
CA VAL A 181 -3.53 9.49 -5.41
C VAL A 181 -3.24 10.99 -5.52
N ASP A 182 -3.83 11.79 -4.63
CA ASP A 182 -3.62 13.24 -4.59
C ASP A 182 -2.15 13.60 -4.29
N GLY A 183 -1.50 12.86 -3.40
CA GLY A 183 -0.08 13.01 -3.08
C GLY A 183 0.84 12.75 -4.28
N ALA A 184 0.57 11.69 -5.04
CA ALA A 184 1.31 11.38 -6.26
C ALA A 184 1.12 12.46 -7.33
N ILE A 185 -0.11 12.93 -7.53
CA ILE A 185 -0.42 14.05 -8.43
C ILE A 185 0.33 15.32 -8.01
N ALA A 186 0.34 15.64 -6.72
CA ALA A 186 1.09 16.78 -6.18
C ALA A 186 2.62 16.63 -6.31
N ALA A 187 3.12 15.40 -6.36
CA ALA A 187 4.51 15.07 -6.69
C ALA A 187 4.81 15.10 -8.19
N GLY A 188 3.82 15.41 -9.04
CA GLY A 188 3.97 15.54 -10.49
C GLY A 188 3.76 14.25 -11.27
N TRP A 189 3.14 13.23 -10.66
CA TRP A 189 2.83 11.97 -11.30
C TRP A 189 1.43 11.97 -11.91
N GLN A 190 1.17 11.01 -12.80
CA GLN A 190 -0.18 10.58 -13.12
C GLN A 190 -0.63 9.57 -12.06
N SER A 191 -1.92 9.54 -11.72
CA SER A 191 -2.42 8.56 -10.78
C SER A 191 -3.89 8.24 -11.03
N VAL A 192 -4.29 7.01 -10.69
CA VAL A 192 -5.66 6.52 -10.75
C VAL A 192 -6.03 5.93 -9.39
N LEU A 193 -7.25 6.22 -8.94
CA LEU A 193 -7.82 5.57 -7.77
C LEU A 193 -8.24 4.15 -8.15
N PHE A 194 -7.63 3.16 -7.51
CA PHE A 194 -8.01 1.77 -7.68
C PHE A 194 -9.32 1.47 -6.95
N THR A 195 -10.28 0.87 -7.65
CA THR A 195 -11.53 0.35 -7.06
C THR A 195 -11.63 -1.16 -7.24
N ASP A 196 -11.35 -1.63 -8.45
CA ASP A 196 -11.45 -3.02 -8.87
C ASP A 196 -10.61 -3.27 -10.14
N PRO A 197 -10.25 -4.53 -10.42
CA PRO A 197 -9.43 -4.88 -11.59
C PRO A 197 -10.07 -4.49 -12.94
N GLU A 198 -11.39 -4.60 -13.08
CA GLU A 198 -12.09 -4.26 -14.32
C GLU A 198 -11.96 -2.78 -14.66
N THR A 199 -12.19 -1.91 -13.67
CA THR A 199 -12.02 -0.46 -13.78
C THR A 199 -10.56 -0.10 -14.06
N LEU A 200 -9.60 -0.75 -13.38
CA LEU A 200 -8.18 -0.56 -13.64
C LEU A 200 -7.81 -0.89 -15.11
N ARG A 201 -8.31 -2.00 -15.66
CA ARG A 201 -8.06 -2.33 -17.09
C ARG A 201 -8.61 -1.26 -18.03
N ALA A 202 -9.80 -0.73 -17.74
CA ALA A 202 -10.40 0.33 -18.54
C ALA A 202 -9.56 1.62 -18.47
N ASP A 203 -9.07 1.99 -17.29
CA ASP A 203 -8.19 3.15 -17.10
C ASP A 203 -6.85 3.00 -17.82
N LEU A 204 -6.21 1.85 -17.70
CA LEU A 204 -4.93 1.58 -18.39
C LEU A 204 -5.10 1.64 -19.91
N THR A 205 -6.20 1.10 -20.44
CA THR A 205 -6.54 1.19 -21.87
C THR A 205 -6.69 2.66 -22.32
N ARG A 206 -7.43 3.46 -21.54
CA ARG A 206 -7.65 4.90 -21.83
C ARG A 206 -6.35 5.70 -21.80
N LEU A 207 -5.40 5.31 -20.96
CA LEU A 207 -4.09 5.96 -20.82
C LEU A 207 -3.03 5.43 -21.80
N GLY A 208 -3.40 4.52 -22.72
CA GLY A 208 -2.47 3.90 -23.68
C GLY A 208 -1.39 3.04 -23.00
N SER A 209 -1.74 2.46 -21.86
CA SER A 209 -0.86 1.65 -21.01
C SER A 209 -1.19 0.15 -21.06
N PHE A 210 -2.21 -0.24 -21.83
CA PHE A 210 -2.65 -1.62 -22.10
C PHE A 210 -2.78 -1.84 -23.60
#